data_AF-A0A952L3E2-F1
#
_entry.id   AF-A0A952L3E2-F1
#
_cell.length_a   1.000
_cell.length_b   1.000
_cell.length_c   1.000
_cell.angle_alpha   90.00
_cell.angle_beta   90.00
_cell.angle_gamma   90.00
#
_symmetry.space_group_name_H-M   'P 1'
#
loop_
_entity.id
_entity.type
_entity.pdbx_description
1 polymer ?
#
loop_
_entity_poly.entity_id
_entity_poly.type
_entity_poly.pdbx_seq_one_letter_code
_entity_poly.pdbx_strand_id
1 'polypeptide(L)'
;MQTERVTFLTSREHKAALDAFAAASGQSVANVVREATAQYMAQPPAATEEGKALDLLVDELGAAIPKWNASFDSMEASIARARRSIREALAAVEATK
;
A
#
# COMPACT_ATOMS: atom_id res chain seq x y z
N MET A 1 -6.52 -26.26 -23.08
CA MET A 1 -7.29 -25.09 -22.58
C MET A 1 -8.34 -24.75 -23.64
N GLN A 2 -9.62 -24.79 -23.29
CA GLN A 2 -10.71 -24.43 -24.20
C GLN A 2 -11.05 -22.95 -24.00
N THR A 3 -11.13 -22.18 -25.08
CA THR A 3 -11.51 -20.76 -25.04
C THR A 3 -12.89 -20.57 -25.64
N GLU A 4 -13.73 -19.77 -24.99
CA GLU A 4 -15.06 -19.44 -25.46
C GLU A 4 -15.18 -17.94 -25.74
N ARG A 5 -15.97 -17.58 -26.76
CA ARG A 5 -16.22 -16.17 -27.10
C ARG A 5 -17.40 -15.67 -26.29
N VAL A 6 -17.15 -14.69 -25.42
CA VAL A 6 -18.17 -14.05 -24.58
C VAL A 6 -18.49 -12.66 -25.13
N THR A 7 -19.77 -12.29 -25.12
CA THR A 7 -20.24 -10.91 -25.34
C THR A 7 -20.88 -10.41 -24.06
N PHE A 8 -20.48 -9.24 -23.59
CA PHE A 8 -21.07 -8.61 -22.41
C PHE A 8 -21.72 -7.29 -22.78
N LEU A 9 -22.79 -6.94 -22.07
CA LEU A 9 -23.48 -5.67 -22.23
C LEU A 9 -22.92 -4.68 -21.22
N THR A 10 -22.58 -3.48 -21.68
CA THR A 10 -22.08 -2.40 -20.82
C THR A 10 -22.53 -1.04 -21.38
N SER A 11 -22.44 0.01 -20.56
CA SER A 11 -22.70 1.36 -21.03
C SER A 11 -21.60 1.84 -21.97
N ARG A 12 -21.92 2.80 -22.84
CA ARG A 12 -20.93 3.41 -23.75
C ARG A 12 -19.77 4.04 -22.98
N GLU A 13 -20.08 4.68 -21.85
CA GLU A 13 -19.10 5.32 -20.98
C GLU A 13 -18.13 4.30 -20.37
N HIS A 14 -18.66 3.21 -19.79
CA HIS A 14 -17.83 2.16 -19.20
C HIS A 14 -16.96 1.46 -20.23
N LYS A 15 -17.47 1.26 -21.46
CA LYS A 15 -16.66 0.74 -22.56
C LYS A 15 -15.48 1.67 -22.85
N ALA A 16 -15.72 2.97 -22.99
CA ALA A 16 -14.66 3.94 -23.28
C ALA A 16 -13.61 3.99 -22.16
N ALA A 17 -14.06 3.93 -20.89
CA ALA A 17 -13.16 3.86 -19.74
C ALA A 17 -12.30 2.58 -19.75
N LEU A 18 -12.90 1.42 -20.06
CA LEU A 18 -12.20 0.15 -20.15
C LEU A 18 -11.19 0.13 -21.30
N ASP A 19 -11.55 0.67 -22.46
CA ASP A 19 -10.66 0.81 -23.62
C ASP A 19 -9.45 1.69 -23.27
N ALA A 20 -9.69 2.83 -22.60
CA ALA A 20 -8.63 3.73 -22.15
C ALA A 20 -7.70 3.09 -21.11
N PHE A 21 -8.26 2.36 -20.14
CA PHE A 21 -7.50 1.65 -19.12
C PHE A 21 -6.59 0.57 -19.74
N ALA A 22 -7.15 -0.24 -20.66
CA ALA A 22 -6.39 -1.28 -21.34
C ALA A 22 -5.24 -0.68 -22.16
N ALA A 23 -5.49 0.41 -22.90
CA ALA A 23 -4.48 1.12 -23.67
C ALA A 23 -3.35 1.69 -22.78
N ALA A 24 -3.71 2.34 -21.66
CA ALA A 24 -2.73 2.89 -20.72
C ALA A 24 -1.85 1.81 -20.07
N SER A 25 -2.40 0.61 -19.88
CA SER A 25 -1.70 -0.53 -19.26
C SER A 25 -0.94 -1.39 -20.27
N GLY A 26 -0.99 -1.07 -21.56
CA GLY A 26 -0.37 -1.88 -22.63
C GLY A 26 -1.00 -3.27 -22.79
N GLN A 27 -2.26 -3.44 -22.38
CA GLN A 27 -2.98 -4.70 -22.39
C GLN A 27 -4.17 -4.67 -23.36
N SER A 28 -4.67 -5.84 -23.76
CA SER A 28 -5.95 -5.92 -24.46
C SER A 28 -7.12 -5.90 -23.48
N VAL A 29 -8.26 -5.36 -23.91
CA VAL A 29 -9.50 -5.38 -23.11
C VAL A 29 -9.87 -6.80 -22.66
N ALA A 30 -9.67 -7.80 -23.54
CA ALA A 30 -9.91 -9.19 -23.20
C ALA A 30 -8.99 -9.70 -22.08
N ASN A 31 -7.73 -9.23 -22.03
CA ASN A 31 -6.83 -9.56 -20.93
C ASN A 31 -7.32 -8.95 -19.61
N VAL A 32 -7.67 -7.66 -19.64
CA VAL A 32 -8.20 -6.95 -18.46
C VAL A 32 -9.44 -7.65 -17.92
N VAL A 33 -10.41 -7.98 -18.78
CA VAL A 33 -11.64 -8.67 -18.37
C VAL A 33 -11.34 -10.07 -17.82
N ARG A 34 -10.40 -10.79 -18.41
CA ARG A 34 -10.01 -12.13 -17.93
C ARG A 34 -9.35 -12.05 -16.56
N GLU A 35 -8.42 -11.12 -16.34
CA GLU A 35 -7.79 -10.92 -15.03
C GLU A 35 -8.82 -10.49 -13.99
N ALA A 36 -9.68 -9.54 -14.31
CA ALA A 36 -10.75 -9.11 -13.41
C ALA A 36 -11.69 -10.27 -13.04
N THR A 37 -12.06 -11.10 -14.01
CA THR A 37 -12.89 -12.30 -13.78
C THR A 37 -12.16 -13.31 -12.89
N ALA A 38 -10.89 -13.57 -13.17
CA ALA A 38 -10.09 -14.50 -12.36
C ALA A 38 -9.96 -14.02 -10.91
N GLN A 39 -9.73 -12.72 -10.70
CA GLN A 39 -9.68 -12.12 -9.37
C GLN A 39 -11.03 -12.21 -8.67
N TYR A 40 -12.13 -11.90 -9.36
CA TYR A 40 -13.48 -11.99 -8.82
C TYR A 40 -13.84 -13.44 -8.43
N MET A 41 -13.46 -14.43 -9.24
CA MET A 41 -13.72 -15.83 -8.94
C MET A 41 -12.79 -16.40 -7.86
N ALA A 42 -11.58 -15.86 -7.71
CA ALA A 42 -10.64 -16.25 -6.67
C ALA A 42 -10.95 -15.61 -5.32
N GLN A 43 -11.74 -14.53 -5.29
CA GLN A 43 -12.21 -13.95 -4.03
C GLN A 43 -13.13 -14.97 -3.33
N PRO A 44 -12.86 -15.32 -2.07
CA PRO A 44 -13.85 -16.02 -1.26
C PRO A 44 -15.13 -15.15 -1.22
N PRO A 45 -16.33 -15.76 -1.24
CA PRO A 45 -17.58 -15.01 -1.22
C PRO A 45 -17.54 -14.01 -0.07
N ALA A 46 -18.02 -12.78 -0.32
CA ALA A 46 -17.82 -11.54 0.46
C ALA A 46 -18.37 -11.52 1.91
N ALA A 47 -18.41 -12.68 2.58
CA ALA A 47 -18.80 -12.85 3.96
C ALA A 47 -17.95 -13.94 4.65
N THR A 48 -16.67 -14.10 4.32
CA THR A 48 -15.78 -14.83 5.25
C THR A 48 -15.36 -13.89 6.37
N GLU A 49 -15.33 -14.40 7.61
CA GLU A 49 -14.88 -13.66 8.79
C GLU A 49 -13.48 -13.07 8.59
N GLU A 50 -12.66 -13.67 7.73
CA GLU A 50 -11.32 -13.22 7.37
C GLU A 50 -11.33 -11.86 6.66
N GLY A 51 -12.31 -11.57 5.80
CA GLY A 51 -12.41 -10.28 5.12
C GLY A 51 -12.72 -9.14 6.11
N LYS A 52 -13.62 -9.40 7.07
CA LYS A 52 -13.93 -8.47 8.16
C LYS A 52 -12.75 -8.29 9.12
N ALA A 53 -12.01 -9.35 9.39
CA ALA A 53 -10.80 -9.29 10.21
C ALA A 53 -9.71 -8.46 9.51
N LEU A 54 -9.58 -8.58 8.19
CA LEU A 54 -8.62 -7.79 7.41
C LEU A 54 -8.99 -6.30 7.41
N ASP A 55 -10.27 -5.95 7.21
CA ASP A 55 -10.73 -4.55 7.26
C ASP A 55 -10.45 -3.91 8.64
N LEU A 56 -10.72 -4.63 9.73
CA LEU A 56 -10.38 -4.18 11.09
C LEU A 56 -8.88 -3.97 11.30
N LEU A 57 -8.04 -4.84 10.71
CA LEU A 57 -6.59 -4.70 10.77
C LEU A 57 -6.10 -3.48 9.99
N VAL A 58 -6.72 -3.16 8.85
CA VAL A 58 -6.36 -1.99 8.03
C VAL A 58 -6.60 -0.70 8.82
N ASP A 59 -7.73 -0.59 9.53
CA ASP A 59 -8.04 0.59 10.34
C ASP A 59 -7.05 0.76 11.52
N GLU A 60 -6.76 -0.33 12.23
CA GLU A 60 -5.81 -0.32 13.35
C GLU A 60 -4.39 0.02 12.88
N LEU A 61 -3.95 -0.55 11.74
CA LEU A 61 -2.67 -0.22 11.12
C LEU A 61 -2.60 1.24 10.67
N GLY A 62 -3.69 1.75 10.09
CA GLY A 62 -3.80 3.16 9.70
C GLY A 62 -3.62 4.12 10.89
N ALA A 63 -4.09 3.73 12.07
CA ALA A 63 -3.91 4.52 13.30
C ALA A 63 -2.54 4.29 13.98
N ALA A 64 -1.97 3.09 13.88
CA ALA A 64 -0.71 2.73 14.54
C ALA A 64 0.53 3.29 13.83
N ILE A 65 0.57 3.22 12.49
CA ILE A 65 1.73 3.64 11.70
C ILE A 65 2.15 5.10 11.97
N PRO A 66 1.24 6.10 11.97
CA PRO A 66 1.63 7.48 12.27
C PRO A 66 2.21 7.65 13.68
N LYS A 67 1.68 6.92 14.68
CA LYS A 67 2.18 6.96 16.05
C LYS A 67 3.59 6.38 16.15
N TRP A 68 3.85 5.27 15.45
CA TRP A 68 5.19 4.68 15.38
C TRP A 68 6.19 5.60 14.72
N ASN A 69 5.84 6.22 13.59
CA ASN A 69 6.69 7.20 12.93
C ASN A 69 7.04 8.36 13.86
N ALA A 70 6.06 8.95 14.54
CA ALA A 70 6.30 10.01 15.51
C ALA A 70 7.19 9.56 16.68
N SER A 71 7.05 8.32 17.13
CA SER A 71 7.93 7.74 18.15
C SER A 71 9.37 7.60 17.64
N PHE A 72 9.56 7.12 16.41
CA PHE A 72 10.88 6.99 15.81
C PHE A 72 11.55 8.35 15.60
N ASP A 73 10.82 9.36 15.13
CA ASP A 73 11.33 10.72 14.97
C ASP A 73 11.81 11.30 16.32
N SER A 74 11.04 11.08 17.38
CA SER A 74 11.40 11.50 18.75
C SER A 74 12.65 10.78 19.26
N MET A 75 12.78 9.48 18.97
CA MET A 75 13.97 8.70 19.30
C MET A 75 15.20 9.21 18.57
N GLU A 76 15.09 9.46 17.26
CA GLU A 76 16.19 10.00 16.45
C GLU A 76 16.66 11.36 16.98
N ALA A 77 15.72 12.26 17.28
CA ALA A 77 16.03 13.57 17.85
C ALA A 77 16.73 13.44 19.23
N SER A 78 16.34 12.47 20.04
CA SER A 78 16.94 12.22 21.35
C SER A 78 18.37 11.66 21.22
N ILE A 79 18.59 10.72 20.30
CA ILE A 79 19.92 10.18 19.98
C ILE A 79 20.83 11.29 19.44
N ALA A 80 20.33 12.14 18.54
CA ALA A 80 21.09 13.25 17.97
C ALA A 80 21.53 14.26 19.04
N ARG A 81 20.65 14.56 20.01
CA ARG A 81 20.97 15.39 21.18
C ARG A 81 22.06 14.75 22.04
N ALA A 82 21.91 13.48 22.40
CA ALA A 82 22.90 12.78 23.21
C ALA A 82 24.30 12.77 22.54
N ARG A 83 24.37 12.48 21.24
CA ARG A 83 25.62 12.51 20.46
C ARG A 83 26.26 13.89 20.39
N ARG A 84 25.45 14.96 20.45
CA ARG A 84 25.96 16.33 20.48
C ARG A 84 26.58 16.64 21.84
N SER A 85 25.86 16.37 22.92
CA SER A 85 26.36 16.59 24.29
C SER A 85 27.64 15.79 24.57
N ILE A 86 27.73 14.56 24.09
CA ILE A 86 28.97 13.75 24.22
C ILE A 86 30.13 14.44 23.48
N ARG A 87 29.93 14.91 22.25
CA ARG A 87 30.97 15.61 21.48
C ARG A 87 31.42 16.90 22.16
N GLU A 88 30.48 17.69 22.66
CA GLU A 88 30.76 18.94 23.39
C GLU A 88 31.58 18.67 24.65
N ALA A 89 31.19 17.67 25.44
CA ALA A 89 31.92 17.28 26.65
C ALA A 89 33.35 16.78 26.32
N LEU A 90 33.50 15.99 25.25
CA LEU A 90 34.80 15.48 24.84
C LEU A 90 35.73 16.62 24.40
N ALA A 91 35.23 17.55 23.59
CA ALA A 91 35.98 18.72 23.14
C ALA A 91 36.40 19.63 24.31
N ALA A 92 35.53 19.81 25.31
CA ALA A 92 35.85 20.58 26.51
C ALA A 92 37.00 19.95 27.31
N VAL A 93 37.02 18.62 27.44
CA VAL A 93 38.10 17.88 28.12
C VAL A 93 39.42 17.99 27.35
N GLU A 94 39.39 17.88 26.03
CA GLU A 94 40.56 18.02 25.17
C GLU A 94 41.16 19.43 25.23
N ALA A 95 40.33 20.48 25.34
CA ALA A 95 40.79 21.86 25.46
C ALA A 95 41.43 22.22 26.81
N THR A 96 41.18 21.42 27.85
CA THR A 96 41.81 21.57 29.18
C THR A 96 43.12 20.80 29.36
N LYS A 97 43.56 20.05 28.35
CA LYS A 97 44.87 19.39 28.31
C LYS A 97 45.91 20.28 27.62
#